data_AF-A0A2E9F4T4-F1
#
_entry.id   AF-A0A2E9F4T4-F1
#
_cell.length_a   1.000
_cell.length_b   1.000
_cell.length_c   1.000
_cell.angle_alpha   90.00
_cell.angle_beta   90.00
_cell.angle_gamma   90.00
#
_symmetry.space_group_name_H-M   'P 1'
#
loop_
_entity.id
_entity.type
_entity.pdbx_description
1 polymer ?
#
loop_
_entity_poly.entity_id
_entity_poly.type
_entity_poly.pdbx_seq_one_letter_code
_entity_poly.pdbx_strand_id
1 'polypeptide(L)'
;IMQKYMGEVLAKPKTSPQYHQYERNYAERVQRLLVGPDEVTVPLQAVRVGEVGIAAIPFEVFAETGLEIKDRTSFTHAFTIELANDYHGYLPTPNQHELGGYETWMGTSKVQLDASELIKHIILDMMNNLK
;
A
#
# COMPACT_ATOMS: atom_id res chain seq x y z
N ILE A 1 3.47 -12.29 19.84
CA ILE A 1 2.29 -11.92 20.67
C ILE A 1 1.06 -11.66 19.78
N MET A 2 1.13 -10.76 18.80
CA MET A 2 -0.01 -10.43 17.91
C MET A 2 -0.55 -11.63 17.11
N GLN A 3 0.30 -12.39 16.41
CA GLN A 3 -0.14 -13.57 15.62
C GLN A 3 -0.91 -14.60 16.47
N LYS A 4 -0.41 -14.88 17.68
CA LYS A 4 -1.07 -15.79 18.63
C LYS A 4 -2.47 -15.29 19.00
N TYR A 5 -2.58 -14.00 19.36
CA TYR A 5 -3.87 -13.38 19.70
C TYR A 5 -4.86 -13.43 18.52
N MET A 6 -4.40 -13.14 17.30
CA MET A 6 -5.26 -13.23 16.11
C MET A 6 -5.72 -14.67 15.85
N GLY A 7 -4.86 -15.67 16.08
CA GLY A 7 -5.26 -17.07 16.05
C GLY A 7 -6.35 -17.43 17.08
N GLU A 8 -6.21 -16.94 18.31
CA GLU A 8 -7.22 -17.13 19.37
C GLU A 8 -8.56 -16.48 19.02
N VAL A 9 -8.56 -15.31 18.38
CA VAL A 9 -9.78 -14.65 17.88
C VAL A 9 -10.48 -15.51 16.82
N LEU A 10 -9.73 -16.08 15.87
CA LEU A 10 -10.29 -16.91 14.80
C LEU A 10 -10.83 -18.25 15.30
N ALA A 11 -10.26 -18.80 16.38
CA ALA A 11 -10.70 -20.06 16.98
C ALA A 11 -12.06 -19.95 17.69
N LYS A 12 -12.48 -18.75 18.10
CA LYS A 12 -13.79 -18.53 18.75
C LYS A 12 -14.95 -18.70 17.74
N PRO A 13 -16.10 -19.25 18.16
CA PRO A 13 -17.33 -19.23 17.36
C PRO A 13 -17.70 -17.80 16.92
N LYS A 14 -18.25 -17.63 15.70
CA LYS A 14 -18.64 -16.31 15.17
C LYS A 14 -19.67 -15.57 16.04
N THR A 15 -20.45 -16.32 16.81
CA THR A 15 -21.47 -15.82 17.76
C THR A 15 -20.90 -15.39 19.11
N SER A 16 -19.61 -15.61 19.35
CA SER A 16 -18.98 -15.22 20.61
C SER A 16 -18.99 -13.70 20.77
N PRO A 17 -19.10 -13.18 22.01
CA PRO A 17 -18.91 -11.77 22.28
C PRO A 17 -17.58 -11.28 21.71
N GLN A 18 -17.64 -10.16 20.99
CA GLN A 18 -16.47 -9.55 20.39
C GLN A 18 -15.93 -8.42 21.26
N TYR A 19 -14.60 -8.28 21.35
CA TYR A 19 -13.98 -7.10 21.97
C TYR A 19 -14.18 -5.86 21.09
N HIS A 20 -14.01 -6.01 19.78
CA HIS A 20 -14.20 -4.96 18.80
C HIS A 20 -14.85 -5.53 17.53
N GLN A 21 -15.76 -4.78 16.90
CA GLN A 21 -16.51 -5.22 15.71
C GLN A 21 -15.63 -5.64 14.52
N TYR A 22 -14.39 -5.16 14.46
CA TYR A 22 -13.42 -5.50 13.41
C TYR A 22 -12.35 -6.50 13.84
N GLU A 23 -12.32 -6.97 15.10
CA GLU A 23 -11.23 -7.84 15.58
C GLU A 23 -11.08 -9.10 14.72
N ARG A 24 -12.19 -9.70 14.30
CA ARG A 24 -12.18 -10.90 13.47
C ARG A 24 -11.71 -10.58 12.05
N ASN A 25 -12.10 -9.43 11.49
CA ASN A 25 -11.65 -9.00 10.17
C ASN A 25 -10.13 -8.80 10.14
N TYR A 26 -9.55 -8.15 11.17
CA TYR A 26 -8.10 -8.02 11.26
C TYR A 26 -7.41 -9.34 11.50
N ALA A 27 -7.97 -10.20 12.35
CA ALA A 27 -7.42 -11.53 12.58
C ALA A 27 -7.35 -12.34 11.28
N GLU A 28 -8.39 -12.28 10.44
CA GLU A 28 -8.40 -12.90 9.11
C GLU A 28 -7.36 -12.26 8.17
N ARG A 29 -7.22 -10.93 8.17
CA ARG A 29 -6.23 -10.23 7.34
C ARG A 29 -4.80 -10.62 7.73
N VAL A 30 -4.48 -10.66 9.02
CA VAL A 30 -3.17 -11.08 9.53
C VAL A 30 -2.90 -12.55 9.20
N GLN A 31 -3.91 -13.43 9.34
CA GLN A 31 -3.75 -14.84 8.98
C GLN A 31 -3.50 -15.01 7.48
N ARG A 32 -4.20 -14.26 6.61
CA ARG A 32 -3.97 -14.28 5.16
C ARG A 32 -2.58 -13.77 4.79
N LEU A 33 -2.08 -12.75 5.49
CA LEU A 33 -0.71 -12.25 5.28
C LEU A 33 0.32 -13.32 5.69
N LEU A 34 0.09 -14.02 6.80
CA LEU A 34 1.00 -15.05 7.32
C LEU A 34 1.14 -16.29 6.40
N VAL A 35 0.06 -16.68 5.71
CA VAL A 35 0.05 -17.84 4.79
C VAL A 35 0.13 -17.43 3.32
N GLY A 36 0.23 -16.13 3.06
CA GLY A 36 0.35 -15.57 1.73
C GLY A 36 1.73 -15.83 1.12
N PRO A 37 1.93 -15.47 -0.16
CA PRO A 37 3.24 -15.55 -0.77
C PRO A 37 4.19 -14.52 -0.14
N ASP A 38 5.48 -14.85 -0.09
CA ASP A 38 6.53 -13.94 0.38
C ASP A 38 6.76 -12.77 -0.59
N GLU A 39 6.43 -12.96 -1.86
CA GLU A 39 6.58 -11.97 -2.93
C GLU A 39 5.27 -11.79 -3.71
N VAL A 40 5.02 -10.55 -4.16
CA VAL A 40 3.89 -10.22 -5.04
C VAL A 40 4.40 -9.35 -6.19
N THR A 41 3.95 -9.67 -7.41
CA THR A 41 4.22 -8.84 -8.59
C THR A 41 3.09 -7.84 -8.75
N VAL A 42 3.44 -6.56 -8.91
CA VAL A 42 2.45 -5.47 -9.04
C VAL A 42 2.67 -4.69 -10.35
N PRO A 43 1.60 -4.27 -11.06
CA PRO A 43 1.74 -3.48 -12.27
C PRO A 43 2.06 -2.01 -11.92
N LEU A 44 3.20 -1.50 -12.38
CA LEU A 44 3.54 -0.07 -12.32
C LEU A 44 3.44 0.54 -13.70
N GLN A 45 2.89 1.76 -13.78
CA GLN A 45 2.67 2.42 -15.06
C GLN A 45 2.89 3.93 -14.94
N ALA A 46 3.53 4.50 -15.96
CA ALA A 46 3.56 5.93 -16.19
C ALA A 46 2.90 6.22 -17.54
N VAL A 47 2.06 7.26 -17.59
CA VAL A 47 1.36 7.68 -18.81
C VAL A 47 1.65 9.14 -19.06
N ARG A 48 1.87 9.50 -20.32
CA ARG A 48 1.96 10.88 -20.78
C ARG A 48 0.75 11.24 -21.62
N VAL A 49 0.14 12.39 -21.32
CA VAL A 49 -0.90 13.01 -22.15
C VAL A 49 -0.52 14.47 -22.40
N GLY A 50 0.03 14.77 -23.57
CA GLY A 50 0.56 16.10 -23.87
C GLY A 50 1.69 16.50 -22.93
N GLU A 51 1.50 17.55 -22.13
CA GLU A 51 2.45 18.01 -21.10
C GLU A 51 2.19 17.42 -19.71
N VAL A 52 1.16 16.57 -19.58
CA VAL A 52 0.74 15.98 -18.31
C VAL A 52 1.35 14.58 -18.15
N GLY A 53 2.06 14.36 -17.04
CA GLY A 53 2.51 13.05 -16.58
C GLY A 53 1.55 12.45 -15.55
N ILE A 54 1.27 11.15 -15.66
CA ILE A 54 0.39 10.43 -14.74
C ILE A 54 1.15 9.24 -14.18
N ALA A 55 1.31 9.21 -12.86
CA ALA A 55 1.82 8.06 -12.12
C ALA A 55 0.67 7.15 -11.71
N ALA A 56 0.63 5.91 -12.21
CA ALA A 56 -0.38 4.92 -11.84
C ALA A 56 0.22 3.88 -10.89
N ILE A 57 -0.31 3.85 -9.66
CA ILE A 57 0.19 2.99 -8.58
C ILE A 57 -0.95 2.10 -8.06
N PRO A 58 -0.77 0.77 -7.96
CA PRO A 58 -1.82 -0.18 -7.58
C PRO A 58 -2.02 -0.33 -6.06
N PHE A 59 -1.96 0.80 -5.33
CA PHE A 59 -2.06 0.86 -3.87
C PHE A 59 -2.85 2.11 -3.46
N GLU A 60 -3.33 2.16 -2.21
CA GLU A 60 -3.79 3.41 -1.58
C GLU A 60 -2.54 4.21 -1.16
N VAL A 61 -2.27 5.33 -1.83
CA VAL A 61 -0.97 6.03 -1.75
C VAL A 61 -1.08 7.27 -0.87
N PHE A 62 -0.07 7.49 -0.04
CA PHE A 62 -0.01 8.68 0.80
C PHE A 62 0.21 9.97 -0.01
N ALA A 63 -0.39 11.06 0.47
CA ALA A 63 -0.28 12.36 -0.19
C ALA A 63 1.18 12.83 -0.35
N GLU A 64 2.03 12.60 0.64
CA GLU A 64 3.45 12.97 0.59
C GLU A 64 4.20 12.29 -0.57
N THR A 65 3.93 11.00 -0.82
CA THR A 65 4.51 10.27 -1.95
C THR A 65 4.08 10.87 -3.28
N GLY A 66 2.79 11.18 -3.44
CA GLY A 66 2.27 11.81 -4.65
C GLY A 66 2.80 13.24 -4.87
N LEU A 67 2.97 14.00 -3.80
CA LEU A 67 3.59 15.33 -3.84
C LEU A 67 5.06 15.27 -4.22
N GLU A 68 5.82 14.31 -3.69
CA GLU A 68 7.22 14.12 -4.05
C GLU A 68 7.38 13.69 -5.51
N ILE A 69 6.52 12.79 -6.02
CA ILE A 69 6.54 12.42 -7.45
C ILE A 69 6.29 13.65 -8.33
N LYS A 70 5.31 14.48 -7.95
CA LYS A 70 4.98 15.72 -8.65
C LYS A 70 6.16 16.71 -8.65
N ASP A 71 6.90 16.83 -7.55
CA ASP A 71 8.04 17.75 -7.43
C ASP A 71 9.27 17.28 -8.23
N ARG A 72 9.49 15.96 -8.29
CA ARG A 72 10.72 15.38 -8.87
C ARG A 72 10.62 14.99 -10.33
N THR A 73 9.43 14.98 -10.91
CA THR A 73 9.24 14.61 -12.32
C THR A 73 9.62 15.74 -13.28
N SER A 74 9.96 15.40 -14.52
CA SER A 74 10.25 16.37 -15.58
C SER A 74 9.00 17.01 -16.23
N PHE A 75 7.80 16.51 -15.92
CA PHE A 75 6.55 17.06 -16.44
C PHE A 75 6.14 18.35 -15.72
N THR A 76 5.75 19.38 -16.48
CA THR A 76 5.19 20.64 -15.95
C THR A 76 3.95 20.39 -15.09
N HIS A 77 3.13 19.42 -15.49
CA HIS A 77 1.93 19.00 -14.77
C HIS A 77 2.00 17.51 -14.52
N ALA A 78 1.82 17.10 -13.27
CA ALA A 78 1.74 15.69 -12.94
C ALA A 78 0.76 15.41 -11.82
N PHE A 79 0.22 14.20 -11.79
CA PHE A 79 -0.53 13.70 -10.65
C PHE A 79 -0.41 12.18 -10.55
N THR A 80 -0.64 11.69 -9.33
CA THR A 80 -0.69 10.25 -9.04
C THR A 80 -2.15 9.81 -9.01
N ILE A 81 -2.44 8.68 -9.65
CA ILE A 81 -3.68 7.94 -9.46
C ILE A 81 -3.39 6.67 -8.69
N GLU A 82 -4.17 6.45 -7.65
CA GLU A 82 -4.13 5.25 -6.82
C GLU A 82 -5.08 4.18 -7.33
N LEU A 83 -4.91 2.96 -6.81
CA LEU A 83 -5.70 1.78 -7.19
C LEU A 83 -5.76 1.56 -8.71
N ALA A 84 -4.67 1.94 -9.40
CA ALA A 84 -4.58 1.85 -10.83
C ALA A 84 -4.18 0.44 -11.25
N ASN A 85 -4.99 -0.19 -12.11
CA ASN A 85 -4.80 -1.53 -12.67
C ASN A 85 -4.86 -2.71 -11.67
N ASP A 86 -4.61 -2.49 -10.37
CA ASP A 86 -4.71 -3.51 -9.31
C ASP A 86 -4.92 -2.87 -7.91
N TYR A 87 -5.08 -3.68 -6.86
CA TYR A 87 -5.29 -3.28 -5.47
C TYR A 87 -4.47 -4.13 -4.49
N HIS A 88 -3.52 -3.49 -3.78
CA HIS A 88 -2.69 -4.14 -2.77
C HIS A 88 -2.79 -3.54 -1.35
N GLY A 89 -3.79 -2.70 -1.10
CA GLY A 89 -3.99 -2.01 0.17
C GLY A 89 -3.11 -0.76 0.31
N TYR A 90 -2.83 -0.35 1.54
CA TYR A 90 -2.09 0.89 1.81
C TYR A 90 -0.60 0.76 1.50
N LEU A 91 -0.03 1.84 0.96
CA LEU A 91 1.40 1.99 0.71
C LEU A 91 1.98 3.16 1.55
N PRO A 92 2.09 2.98 2.87
CA PRO A 92 2.68 3.98 3.76
C PRO A 92 4.19 4.16 3.50
N THR A 93 4.70 5.34 3.86
CA THR A 93 6.15 5.62 3.88
C THR A 93 6.81 4.97 5.11
N PRO A 94 8.13 4.77 5.12
CA PRO A 94 8.84 4.28 6.32
C PRO A 94 8.53 5.12 7.57
N ASN A 95 8.48 6.45 7.43
CA ASN A 95 8.14 7.35 8.52
C ASN A 95 6.71 7.12 9.03
N GLN A 96 5.74 6.86 8.14
CA GLN A 96 4.37 6.56 8.55
C GLN A 96 4.29 5.24 9.31
N HIS A 97 5.09 4.24 8.94
CA HIS A 97 5.20 3.01 9.72
C HIS A 97 5.65 3.26 11.16
N GLU A 98 6.59 4.17 11.40
CA GLU A 98 7.03 4.57 12.75
C GLU A 98 5.90 5.23 13.57
N LEU A 99 5.00 5.96 12.91
CA LEU A 99 3.86 6.60 13.55
C LEU A 99 2.72 5.63 13.91
N GLY A 100 2.64 4.46 13.26
CA GLY A 100 1.73 3.38 13.66
C GLY A 100 0.25 3.60 13.35
N GLY A 101 -0.06 4.47 12.38
CA GLY A 101 -1.43 4.70 11.89
C GLY A 101 -2.12 3.44 11.37
N TYR A 102 -3.45 3.47 11.21
CA TYR A 102 -4.23 2.31 10.75
C TYR A 102 -3.71 1.71 9.44
N GLU A 103 -3.27 2.59 8.54
CA GLU A 103 -2.72 2.30 7.22
C GLU A 103 -1.50 1.37 7.29
N THR A 104 -0.78 1.36 8.41
CA THR A 104 0.47 0.61 8.59
C THR A 104 0.25 -0.74 9.28
N TRP A 105 -0.97 -1.02 9.74
CA TRP A 105 -1.27 -2.26 10.45
C TRP A 105 -1.16 -3.48 9.54
N MET A 106 -0.67 -4.59 10.11
CA MET A 106 -0.52 -5.85 9.39
C MET A 106 -1.85 -6.30 8.77
N GLY A 107 -1.84 -6.48 7.45
CA GLY A 107 -3.02 -6.88 6.69
C GLY A 107 -3.84 -5.73 6.12
N THR A 108 -3.66 -4.50 6.64
CA THR A 108 -4.06 -3.25 5.97
C THR A 108 -2.98 -2.82 4.98
N SER A 109 -1.72 -2.75 5.45
CA SER A 109 -0.53 -2.82 4.61
C SER A 109 0.03 -4.24 4.66
N LYS A 110 0.59 -4.70 3.54
CA LYS A 110 1.00 -6.09 3.30
C LYS A 110 2.35 -6.21 2.64
N VAL A 111 3.03 -5.10 2.42
CA VAL A 111 4.33 -5.02 1.73
C VAL A 111 5.42 -4.59 2.71
N GLN A 112 6.68 -4.76 2.31
CA GLN A 112 7.84 -4.33 3.10
C GLN A 112 7.81 -2.82 3.40
N LEU A 113 8.45 -2.42 4.50
CA LEU A 113 8.35 -1.06 5.07
C LEU A 113 8.80 0.06 4.12
N ASP A 114 9.72 -0.27 3.21
CA ASP A 114 10.31 0.63 2.21
C ASP A 114 9.71 0.45 0.81
N ALA A 115 8.63 -0.33 0.66
CA ALA A 115 8.01 -0.56 -0.65
C ALA A 115 7.57 0.75 -1.34
N SER A 116 7.12 1.73 -0.56
CA SER A 116 6.78 3.08 -1.06
C SER A 116 7.95 3.77 -1.73
N GLU A 117 9.16 3.68 -1.16
CA GLU A 117 10.38 4.27 -1.72
C GLU A 117 10.79 3.58 -3.02
N LEU A 118 10.75 2.24 -3.05
CA LEU A 118 11.09 1.44 -4.22
C LEU A 118 10.13 1.72 -5.39
N ILE A 119 8.81 1.71 -5.13
CA ILE A 119 7.79 1.98 -6.14
C ILE A 119 7.90 3.42 -6.65
N LYS A 120 8.06 4.40 -5.75
CA LYS A 120 8.26 5.80 -6.11
C LYS A 120 9.45 5.99 -7.05
N HIS A 121 10.57 5.35 -6.74
CA HIS A 121 11.78 5.42 -7.58
C HIS A 121 11.52 4.86 -8.99
N ILE A 122 10.93 3.68 -9.09
CA ILE A 122 10.62 3.05 -10.38
C ILE A 122 9.63 3.90 -11.18
N ILE A 123 8.60 4.48 -10.54
CA ILE A 123 7.63 5.36 -11.19
C ILE A 123 8.31 6.62 -11.74
N LEU A 124 9.17 7.27 -10.95
CA LEU A 124 9.92 8.45 -11.41
C LEU A 124 10.81 8.11 -12.60
N ASP A 125 11.50 6.97 -12.56
CA ASP A 125 12.32 6.49 -13.67
C ASP A 125 11.47 6.24 -14.92
N MET A 126 10.32 5.58 -14.79
CA MET A 126 9.39 5.38 -15.90
C MET A 126 8.92 6.70 -16.49
N MET A 127 8.49 7.65 -15.64
CA MET A 127 8.03 8.98 -16.07
C MET A 127 9.12 9.74 -16.82
N ASN A 128 10.37 9.72 -16.33
CA ASN A 128 11.49 10.41 -16.96
C ASN A 128 11.92 9.80 -18.29
N ASN A 129 11.57 8.53 -18.56
CA ASN A 129 11.85 7.85 -19.81
C ASN A 129 10.71 7.97 -20.85
N LEU A 130 9.59 8.63 -20.51
CA LEU A 130 8.52 8.90 -21.46
C LEU A 130 8.95 9.99 -22.47
N LYS A 131 8.79 9.68 -23.78
CA LYS A 131 9.14 10.59 -24.89
C LYS A 131 8.10 11.65 -25.13
#